data_AF-A0ABD0PGS6-F1
#
_entry.id   AF-A0ABD0PGS6-F1
#
_cell.length_a   1.000
_cell.length_b   1.000
_cell.length_c   1.000
_cell.angle_alpha   90.00
_cell.angle_beta   90.00
_cell.angle_gamma   90.00
#
_symmetry.space_group_name_H-M   'P 1'
#
loop_
_entity.id
_entity.type
_entity.pdbx_description
1 polymer ?
#
loop_
_entity_poly.entity_id
_entity_poly.type
_entity_poly.pdbx_seq_one_letter_code
_entity_poly.pdbx_strand_id
1 'polypeptide(L)' 'VPPLGFQGQPSIDFYTPENRRLPFASTCGMVLFLPRGIQEEEELTDMLNTALK' A
#
# COMPACT_ATOMS: atom_id res chain seq x y z
N VAL A 1 12.31 11.96 -3.31
CA VAL A 1 12.18 11.67 -4.77
C VAL A 1 13.58 11.54 -5.34
N PRO A 2 13.92 10.46 -6.06
CA PRO A 2 15.28 10.28 -6.59
C PRO A 2 15.60 11.33 -7.67
N PRO A 3 16.84 11.86 -7.74
CA PRO A 3 17.22 12.90 -8.71
C PRO A 3 17.06 12.50 -10.18
N LEU A 4 17.14 11.20 -10.46
CA LEU A 4 17.01 10.61 -11.81
C LEU A 4 15.68 9.89 -12.00
N GLY A 5 14.68 10.21 -11.17
CA GLY A 5 13.40 9.49 -11.15
C GLY A 5 13.48 8.11 -10.48
N PHE A 6 12.33 7.47 -10.34
CA PHE A 6 12.22 6.13 -9.75
C PHE A 6 12.76 5.08 -10.73
N GLN A 7 14.03 4.72 -10.56
CA GLN A 7 14.72 3.70 -11.36
C GLN A 7 14.32 2.28 -10.93
N GLY A 8 14.08 2.07 -9.63
CA GLY A 8 13.44 0.87 -9.10
C GLY A 8 11.93 1.02 -9.16
N GLN A 9 11.22 -0.02 -9.58
CA GLN A 9 9.77 0.00 -9.75
C GLN A 9 9.10 -0.19 -8.39
N PRO A 10 8.40 0.82 -7.85
CA PRO A 10 7.49 0.60 -6.74
C PRO A 10 6.45 -0.42 -7.18
N SER A 11 6.12 -1.34 -6.28
CA SER A 11 5.16 -2.40 -6.58
C SER A 11 4.02 -2.42 -5.57
N ILE A 12 2.89 -2.95 -6.01
CA ILE A 12 1.71 -3.18 -5.17
C ILE A 12 1.49 -4.67 -5.10
N ASP A 13 1.49 -5.20 -3.87
CA ASP A 13 1.15 -6.58 -3.58
C ASP A 13 -0.12 -6.65 -2.73
N PHE A 14 -0.79 -7.80 -2.79
CA PHE A 14 -2.05 -8.00 -2.09
C PHE A 14 -1.95 -9.12 -1.06
N TYR A 15 -2.56 -8.90 0.10
CA TYR A 15 -2.63 -9.89 1.18
C TYR A 15 -4.07 -10.17 1.59
N THR A 16 -4.32 -11.34 2.18
CA THR A 16 -5.61 -11.67 2.78
C THR A 16 -5.61 -11.17 4.23
N PRO A 17 -6.55 -10.29 4.63
CA PRO A 17 -6.54 -9.69 5.95
C PRO A 17 -7.01 -10.68 7.02
N GLU A 18 -6.09 -11.47 7.58
CA GLU A 18 -6.39 -12.36 8.71
C GLU A 18 -6.29 -11.63 10.06
N ASN A 19 -5.21 -10.87 10.28
CA ASN A 19 -4.93 -10.14 11.53
C ASN A 19 -4.62 -8.66 11.34
N ARG A 20 -4.52 -8.20 10.08
CA ARG A 20 -4.16 -6.81 9.74
C ARG A 20 -5.19 -6.27 8.77
N ARG A 21 -5.80 -5.13 9.12
CA ARG A 21 -6.80 -4.44 8.29
C ARG A 21 -6.22 -3.26 7.52
N LEU A 22 -5.10 -2.69 7.98
CA LEU A 22 -4.51 -1.50 7.39
C LEU A 22 -3.38 -1.86 6.41
N PRO A 23 -3.23 -1.12 5.30
CA PRO A 23 -2.09 -1.20 4.40
C PRO A 23 -0.77 -1.04 5.14
N PHE A 24 0.28 -1.62 4.57
CA PHE A 24 1.63 -1.45 5.10
C PHE A 24 2.66 -1.50 3.99
N ALA A 25 3.86 -1.02 4.26
CA ALA A 25 4.92 -0.96 3.27
C ALA A 25 6.18 -1.70 3.73
N SER A 26 6.86 -2.33 2.77
CA SER A 26 8.27 -2.70 2.89
C SER A 26 9.09 -1.62 2.19
N THR A 27 9.73 -0.74 2.97
CA THR A 27 10.44 0.42 2.43
C THR A 27 11.73 0.02 1.71
N CYS A 28 12.46 -0.97 2.21
CA CYS A 28 13.65 -1.51 1.54
C CYS A 28 13.30 -2.22 0.23
N GLY A 29 12.13 -2.86 0.14
CA GLY A 29 11.65 -3.53 -1.06
C GLY A 29 10.86 -2.64 -2.01
N MET A 30 10.52 -1.41 -1.61
CA MET A 30 9.60 -0.51 -2.34
C MET A 30 8.27 -1.18 -2.70
N VAL A 31 7.69 -1.92 -1.74
CA VAL A 31 6.41 -2.63 -1.93
C VAL A 31 5.34 -2.06 -1.00
N LEU A 32 4.18 -1.71 -1.56
CA LEU A 32 2.96 -1.41 -0.83
C LEU A 32 2.07 -2.64 -0.79
N PHE A 33 1.68 -3.09 0.41
CA PHE A 33 0.78 -4.21 0.61
C PHE A 33 -0.64 -3.72 0.89
N LEU A 34 -1.58 -4.05 0.01
CA LEU A 34 -3.00 -3.74 0.14
C LEU A 34 -3.81 -4.98 0.56
N PRO A 35 -4.80 -4.84 1.45
CA PRO A 35 -5.70 -5.94 1.76
C PRO A 35 -6.61 -6.24 0.56
N ARG A 36 -6.88 -7.52 0.32
CA ARG A 36 -7.93 -7.95 -0.63
C ARG A 36 -9.32 -7.70 -0.04
N GLY A 37 -10.30 -7.54 -0.92
CA GLY A 37 -11.72 -7.49 -0.54
C GLY A 37 -12.32 -6.08 -0.45
N ILE A 38 -11.51 -5.03 -0.67
CA ILE A 38 -12.01 -3.66 -0.83
C ILE A 38 -12.57 -3.52 -2.25
N GLN A 39 -13.80 -3.01 -2.36
CA GLN A 39 -14.47 -2.79 -3.64
C GLN A 39 -14.75 -1.30 -3.90
N GLU A 40 -14.89 -0.51 -2.83
CA GLU A 40 -15.23 0.90 -2.91
C GLU A 40 -13.98 1.79 -2.89
N GLU A 41 -13.94 2.78 -3.78
CA GLU A 41 -12.83 3.75 -3.87
C GLU A 41 -12.70 4.60 -2.60
N GLU A 42 -13.84 5.01 -2.04
CA GLU A 42 -13.90 5.79 -0.78
C GLU A 42 -13.30 5.00 0.37
N GLU A 43 -13.63 3.71 0.49
CA GLU A 43 -13.09 2.81 1.50
C GLU A 43 -11.56 2.66 1.36
N LEU A 44 -11.07 2.48 0.13
CA LEU A 44 -9.63 2.42 -0.13
C LEU A 44 -8.94 3.74 0.26
N THR A 45 -9.54 4.87 -0.10
CA THR A 45 -8.98 6.21 0.14
C THR A 45 -8.87 6.50 1.63
N ASP A 46 -9.93 6.25 2.39
CA ASP A 46 -9.94 6.42 3.84
C ASP A 46 -8.91 5.52 4.53
N MET A 47 -8.78 4.29 4.04
CA MET A 47 -7.82 3.34 4.57
C MET A 47 -6.37 3.76 4.32
N LEU A 48 -6.05 4.23 3.11
CA LEU A 48 -4.73 4.78 2.77
C LEU A 48 -4.43 6.02 3.61
N ASN A 49 -5.39 6.95 3.74
CA ASN A 49 -5.25 8.13 4.58
C ASN A 49 -5.04 7.78 6.06
N THR A 50 -5.66 6.70 6.54
CA THR A 50 -5.48 6.22 7.91
C THR A 50 -4.09 5.63 8.13
N ALA A 51 -3.55 4.89 7.15
CA ALA A 51 -2.21 4.28 7.25
C ALA A 51 -1.06 5.30 7.09
N LEU A 52 -1.33 6.49 6.57
CA LEU A 52 -0.35 7.58 6.42
C LEU A 52 -0.21 8.47 7.66
N LYS A 53 -1.11 8.34 8.65
CA LYS A 53 -1.08 9.05 9.93
C LYS A 53 -0.18 8.33 10.93
#